data_AF-A0A3M1XRM7-F1
#
_entry.id   AF-A0A3M1XRM7-F1
#
_cell.length_a   1.000
_cell.length_b   1.000
_cell.length_c   1.000
_cell.angle_alpha   90.00
_cell.angle_beta   90.00
_cell.angle_gamma   90.00
#
_symmetry.space_group_name_H-M   'P 1'
#
loop_
_entity.id
_entity.type
_entity.pdbx_description
1 polymer ?
#
loop_
_entity_poly.entity_id
_entity_poly.type
_entity_poly.pdbx_seq_one_letter_code
_entity_poly.pdbx_strand_id
1 'polypeptide(L)'
;AAKIALINRKWTRYWLLKYMEQEDIQLLDALVLDTNPRSAHLLLPDFLMEIHMPMDKDRPVRAGEMIRIRVEKLLPREDVLRVQLV
;
A
#
# COMPACT_ATOMS: atom_id res chain seq x y z
N ALA A 1 19.43 -10.21 -16.14
CA ALA A 1 19.22 -9.76 -14.75
C ALA A 1 17.91 -9.00 -14.55
N ALA A 2 17.67 -7.85 -15.23
CA ALA A 2 16.50 -7.00 -15.00
C ALA A 2 15.13 -7.70 -15.16
N LYS A 3 14.96 -8.55 -16.18
CA LYS A 3 13.72 -9.32 -16.39
C LYS A 3 13.39 -10.26 -15.23
N ILE A 4 14.40 -10.92 -14.66
CA ILE A 4 14.23 -11.85 -13.52
C ILE A 4 13.82 -11.06 -12.28
N ALA A 5 14.49 -9.94 -11.99
CA ALA A 5 14.14 -9.07 -10.87
C ALA A 5 12.70 -8.54 -10.97
N LEU A 6 12.27 -8.15 -12.18
CA LEU A 6 10.89 -7.71 -12.43
C LEU A 6 9.86 -8.81 -12.17
N ILE A 7 10.13 -10.04 -12.64
CA ILE A 7 9.25 -11.19 -12.41
C ILE A 7 9.16 -11.48 -10.91
N ASN A 8 10.29 -11.52 -10.21
CA ASN A 8 10.33 -11.76 -8.78
C ASN A 8 9.53 -10.70 -8.01
N ARG A 9 9.69 -9.41 -8.33
CA ARG A 9 8.92 -8.32 -7.71
C ARG A 9 7.41 -8.51 -7.88
N LYS A 10 6.96 -8.86 -9.10
CA LYS A 10 5.53 -9.12 -9.37
C LYS A 10 5.01 -10.35 -8.62
N TRP A 11 5.79 -11.42 -8.57
CA TRP A 11 5.46 -12.63 -7.83
C TRP A 11 5.35 -12.38 -6.33
N THR A 12 6.33 -11.69 -5.73
CA THR A 12 6.30 -11.32 -4.31
C THR A 12 5.07 -10.48 -4.00
N ARG A 13 4.83 -9.43 -4.80
CA ARG A 13 3.67 -8.56 -4.59
C ARG A 13 2.35 -9.31 -4.71
N TYR A 14 2.20 -10.18 -5.72
CA TYR A 14 1.01 -11.03 -5.86
C TYR A 14 0.73 -11.85 -4.58
N TRP A 15 1.75 -12.50 -4.03
CA TRP A 15 1.58 -13.34 -2.84
C TRP A 15 1.28 -12.52 -1.57
N LEU A 16 1.85 -11.32 -1.44
CA LEU A 16 1.46 -10.41 -0.35
C LEU A 16 -0.01 -10.02 -0.46
N LEU A 17 -0.47 -9.62 -1.65
CA LEU A 17 -1.88 -9.27 -1.86
C LEU A 17 -2.82 -10.47 -1.63
N LYS A 18 -2.42 -11.67 -2.06
CA LYS A 18 -3.17 -12.92 -1.80
C LYS A 18 -3.27 -13.22 -0.31
N TYR A 19 -2.18 -13.04 0.43
CA TYR A 19 -2.18 -13.22 1.88
C TYR A 19 -3.12 -12.22 2.56
N MET A 20 -3.03 -10.93 2.20
CA MET A 20 -3.94 -9.90 2.73
C MET A 20 -5.42 -10.21 2.47
N GLU A 21 -5.74 -10.83 1.32
CA GLU A 21 -7.10 -11.24 0.96
C GLU A 21 -7.56 -12.44 1.80
N GLN A 22 -6.68 -13.41 2.05
CA GLN A 22 -7.00 -14.61 2.84
C GLN A 22 -7.22 -14.31 4.32
N GLU A 23 -6.44 -13.38 4.87
CA GLU A 23 -6.53 -12.95 6.26
C GLU A 23 -7.60 -11.86 6.49
N ASP A 24 -8.36 -11.50 5.45
CA ASP A 24 -9.39 -10.45 5.48
C ASP A 24 -8.89 -9.14 6.11
N ILE A 25 -7.72 -8.68 5.65
CA ILE A 25 -7.09 -7.50 6.24
C ILE A 25 -7.83 -6.23 5.81
N GLN A 26 -8.53 -5.62 6.77
CA GLN A 26 -9.32 -4.41 6.54
C GLN A 26 -8.62 -3.10 6.95
N LEU A 27 -7.71 -3.17 7.92
CA LEU A 27 -7.00 -2.02 8.49
C LEU A 27 -5.51 -2.31 8.61
N LEU A 28 -4.71 -1.30 8.31
CA LEU A 28 -3.24 -1.39 8.28
C LEU A 28 -2.64 -0.15 8.93
N ASP A 29 -1.50 -0.32 9.57
CA ASP A 29 -0.62 0.80 9.91
C ASP A 29 0.32 1.06 8.73
N ALA A 30 0.55 2.34 8.44
CA ALA A 30 1.38 2.78 7.34
C ALA A 30 2.27 3.95 7.76
N LEU A 31 3.55 3.89 7.39
CA LEU A 31 4.48 4.99 7.55
C LEU A 31 4.40 5.88 6.31
N VAL A 32 4.15 7.16 6.49
CA VAL A 32 4.23 8.14 5.40
C VAL A 32 5.70 8.39 5.07
N LEU A 33 6.13 7.99 3.88
CA LEU A 33 7.49 8.22 3.40
C LEU A 33 7.63 9.62 2.79
N ASP A 34 6.66 9.99 1.93
CA ASP A 34 6.61 11.28 1.26
C ASP A 34 5.17 11.61 0.85
N THR A 35 4.90 12.88 0.56
CA THR A 35 3.57 13.35 0.18
C THR A 35 3.63 14.34 -0.96
N ASN A 36 2.67 14.25 -1.87
CA ASN A 36 2.38 15.31 -2.84
C ASN A 36 0.88 15.64 -2.80
N PRO A 37 0.42 16.70 -3.50
CA PRO A 37 -0.99 17.11 -3.45
C PRO A 37 -2.01 16.08 -3.95
N ARG A 38 -1.60 15.01 -4.63
CA ARG A 38 -2.49 13.97 -5.17
C ARG A 38 -2.37 12.64 -4.44
N SER A 39 -1.22 12.32 -3.86
CA SER A 39 -0.98 11.04 -3.20
C SER A 39 0.06 11.11 -2.08
N ALA A 40 -0.12 10.26 -1.09
CA ALA A 40 0.90 9.92 -0.11
C ALA A 40 1.60 8.63 -0.53
N HIS A 41 2.93 8.64 -0.48
CA HIS A 41 3.75 7.46 -0.63
C HIS A 41 3.94 6.82 0.75
N LEU A 42 3.49 5.58 0.90
CA LEU A 42 3.40 4.90 2.18
C LEU A 42 4.22 3.61 2.17
N LEU A 43 4.87 3.30 3.28
CA LEU A 43 5.38 1.96 3.60
C LEU A 43 4.38 1.25 4.50
N LEU A 44 3.98 0.04 4.13
CA LEU A 44 3.29 -0.92 5.01
C LEU A 44 4.34 -1.75 5.74
N PRO A 45 4.65 -1.47 7.03
CA PRO A 45 5.81 -2.06 7.69
C PRO A 45 5.71 -3.57 7.84
N ASP A 46 4.53 -4.09 8.18
CA ASP A 46 4.28 -5.52 8.36
C ASP A 46 4.47 -6.35 7.08
N PHE A 47 4.38 -5.70 5.93
CA PHE A 47 4.51 -6.34 4.61
C PHE A 47 5.78 -5.93 3.87
N LEU A 48 6.57 -5.00 4.43
CA LEU A 48 7.72 -4.36 3.78
C LEU A 48 7.37 -3.90 2.35
N MET A 49 6.16 -3.35 2.17
CA MET A 49 5.58 -3.04 0.87
C MET A 49 5.24 -1.56 0.76
N GLU A 50 5.74 -0.92 -0.29
CA GLU A 50 5.39 0.46 -0.63
C GLU A 50 4.10 0.53 -1.46
N ILE A 51 3.27 1.54 -1.17
CA ILE A 51 2.01 1.82 -1.88
C ILE A 51 1.78 3.34 -2.03
N HIS A 52 0.88 3.71 -2.93
CA HIS A 52 0.37 5.07 -3.02
C HIS A 52 -1.09 5.14 -2.57
N MET A 53 -1.38 6.02 -1.62
CA MET A 53 -2.73 6.35 -1.20
C MET A 53 -3.14 7.68 -1.85
N PRO A 54 -4.30 7.77 -2.53
CA PRO A 54 -4.86 9.04 -2.95
C PRO A 54 -5.07 9.97 -1.75
N MET A 55 -4.65 11.23 -1.88
CA MET A 55 -4.86 12.21 -0.81
C MET A 55 -6.20 12.91 -0.96
N ASP A 56 -6.91 13.04 0.15
CA ASP A 56 -7.97 14.01 0.28
C ASP A 56 -7.39 15.36 0.74
N LYS A 57 -7.84 16.46 0.15
CA LYS A 57 -7.31 17.81 0.44
C LYS A 57 -7.58 18.24 1.88
N ASP A 58 -8.64 17.70 2.48
CA ASP A 58 -9.10 18.09 3.81
C ASP A 58 -8.37 17.36 4.95
N ARG A 59 -7.57 16.33 4.64
CA ARG A 59 -6.83 15.52 5.63
C ARG A 59 -5.36 15.35 5.24
N PRO A 60 -4.52 16.40 5.41
CA PRO A 60 -3.09 16.30 5.12
C PRO A 60 -2.39 15.36 6.12
N VAL A 61 -1.45 14.57 5.63
CA VAL A 61 -0.53 13.74 6.43
C VAL A 61 0.89 14.22 6.22
N ARG A 62 1.82 13.89 7.12
CA ARG A 62 3.22 14.35 7.04
C ARG A 62 4.20 13.18 6.90
N ALA A 63 5.28 13.39 6.16
CA ALA A 63 6.38 12.42 6.11
C ALA A 63 6.92 12.12 7.51
N GLY A 64 7.19 10.84 7.79
CA GLY A 64 7.59 10.32 9.09
C GLY A 64 6.42 9.96 10.03
N GLU A 65 5.18 10.29 9.67
CA GLU A 65 4.00 9.96 10.48
C GLU A 65 3.57 8.50 10.27
N MET A 66 3.19 7.83 11.37
CA MET A 66 2.48 6.56 11.32
C MET A 66 0.98 6.84 11.30
N ILE A 67 0.29 6.38 10.26
CA ILE A 67 -1.15 6.57 10.05
C ILE A 67 -1.87 5.22 9.98
N ARG A 68 -3.16 5.24 10.31
CA ARG A 68 -4.06 4.10 10.10
C ARG A 68 -4.76 4.28 8.76
N ILE A 69 -4.73 3.25 7.92
CA ILE A 69 -5.44 3.22 6.63
C ILE A 69 -6.41 2.05 6.57
N ARG A 70 -7.44 2.20 5.75
CA ARG A 70 -8.44 1.17 5.46
C ARG A 70 -8.28 0.66 4.04
N VAL A 71 -8.38 -0.66 3.85
CA VAL A 71 -8.46 -1.29 2.54
C VAL A 71 -9.85 -1.06 1.95
N GLU A 72 -9.93 -0.41 0.79
CA GLU A 72 -11.18 -0.21 0.05
C GLU A 72 -11.40 -1.29 -1.00
N LYS A 73 -10.31 -1.73 -1.64
CA LYS A 73 -10.34 -2.71 -2.71
C LYS A 73 -9.03 -3.46 -2.77
N LEU A 74 -9.10 -4.79 -2.79
CA LEU A 74 -7.96 -5.68 -2.91
C LEU A 74 -8.26 -6.71 -4.01
N LEU A 75 -7.49 -6.69 -5.11
CA LEU A 75 -7.60 -7.68 -6.20
C LEU A 75 -6.19 -8.17 -6.56
N PRO A 76 -5.73 -9.30 -5.99
CA PRO A 76 -4.37 -9.78 -6.18
C PRO A 76 -4.02 -10.11 -7.64
N ARG A 77 -4.98 -10.64 -8.41
CA ARG A 77 -4.78 -10.99 -9.84
C ARG A 77 -4.56 -9.77 -10.73
N GLU A 78 -5.13 -8.62 -10.37
CA GLU A 78 -5.03 -7.36 -11.11
C GLU A 78 -3.94 -6.44 -10.55
N ASP A 79 -3.20 -6.88 -9.53
CA ASP A 79 -2.20 -6.09 -8.80
C ASP A 79 -2.77 -4.82 -8.13
N VAL A 80 -4.05 -4.86 -7.71
CA VAL A 80 -4.76 -3.72 -7.14
C VAL A 80 -4.82 -3.82 -5.61
N LEU A 81 -4.37 -2.75 -4.96
CA LEU A 81 -4.61 -2.44 -3.55
C LEU A 81 -4.99 -0.95 -3.48
N ARG A 82 -6.26 -0.66 -3.21
CA ARG A 82 -6.76 0.69 -2.93
C ARG A 82 -7.01 0.84 -1.45
N VAL A 83 -6.56 1.96 -0.92
CA VAL A 83 -6.64 2.30 0.49
C VAL A 83 -7.07 3.74 0.65
N GLN A 84 -7.62 4.05 1.81
CA GLN A 84 -7.96 5.41 2.22
C GLN A 84 -7.52 5.64 3.67
N LEU A 85 -7.32 6.91 4.02
CA LEU A 85 -7.10 7.32 5.40
C LEU A 85 -8.37 7.03 6.22
N VAL A 86 -8.22 6.55 7.46
CA VAL A 86 -9.33 6.39 8.40
C VAL A 86 -9.88 7.76 8.85
#